data_AF-A0A3C0M9E8-F1
#
_entry.id   AF-A0A3C0M9E8-F1
#
_cell.length_a   1.000
_cell.length_b   1.000
_cell.length_c   1.000
_cell.angle_alpha   90.00
_cell.angle_beta   90.00
_cell.angle_gamma   90.00
#
_symmetry.space_group_name_H-M   'P 1'
#
loop_
_entity.id
_entity.type
_entity.pdbx_description
1 polymer ?
#
loop_
_entity_poly.entity_id
_entity_poly.type
_entity_poly.pdbx_seq_one_letter_code
_entity_poly.pdbx_strand_id
1 'polypeptide(L)'
;TFLWQGRTYKAYRGMGSVGAMARGSADRYFQQDVQETMKLVPEGVEGQVAYKGPVGAVIHQLVGGLRASMGYTGAHTIAEFQKNARFVRITGAGLRESHVHSITVTRESPNYNTPG
;
A
#
# COMPACT_ATOMS: atom_id res chain seq x y z
N THR A 1 -16.01 4.49 8.11
CA THR A 1 -14.90 4.50 9.10
C THR A 1 -15.46 3.93 10.38
N PHE A 2 -14.70 3.16 11.14
CA PHE A 2 -15.18 2.55 12.39
C PHE A 2 -14.08 2.53 13.46
N LEU A 3 -14.48 2.41 14.72
CA LEU A 3 -13.57 2.32 15.86
C LEU A 3 -13.29 0.85 16.16
N TRP A 4 -12.02 0.49 16.33
CA TRP A 4 -11.58 -0.84 16.75
C TRP A 4 -10.42 -0.69 17.72
N GLN A 5 -10.54 -1.27 18.92
CA GLN A 5 -9.51 -1.22 19.98
C GLN A 5 -8.96 0.20 20.22
N GLY A 6 -9.84 1.20 20.27
CA GLY A 6 -9.47 2.59 20.54
C GLY A 6 -8.79 3.32 19.37
N ARG A 7 -8.65 2.70 18.20
CA ARG A 7 -8.09 3.31 16.98
C ARG A 7 -9.14 3.36 15.86
N THR A 8 -9.02 4.35 15.00
CA THR A 8 -9.95 4.56 13.88
C THR A 8 -9.45 3.85 12.62
N TYR A 9 -10.32 3.07 11.98
CA TYR A 9 -10.02 2.28 10.79
C TYR A 9 -11.02 2.50 9.66
N LYS A 10 -10.63 2.10 8.45
CA LYS A 10 -11.52 1.97 7.28
C LYS A 10 -11.46 0.53 6.77
N ALA A 11 -12.60 0.01 6.32
CA ALA A 11 -12.65 -1.26 5.61
C ALA A 11 -11.90 -1.12 4.27
N TYR A 12 -11.10 -2.13 3.93
CA TYR A 12 -10.38 -2.24 2.68
C TYR A 12 -10.47 -3.68 2.20
N ARG A 13 -10.66 -3.87 0.90
CA ARG A 13 -10.81 -5.20 0.33
C ARG A 13 -10.25 -5.28 -1.08
N GLY A 14 -9.70 -6.44 -1.43
CA GLY A 14 -9.37 -6.77 -2.81
C GLY A 14 -10.64 -6.95 -3.64
N MET A 15 -10.58 -6.61 -4.93
CA MET A 15 -11.73 -6.78 -5.83
C MET A 15 -12.07 -8.27 -6.06
N GLY A 16 -11.14 -9.18 -5.80
CA GLY A 16 -11.34 -10.64 -5.83
C GLY A 16 -11.80 -11.23 -4.50
N SER A 17 -12.15 -10.40 -3.52
CA SER A 17 -12.77 -10.89 -2.29
C SER A 17 -14.22 -11.30 -2.55
N VAL A 18 -14.73 -12.25 -1.76
CA VAL A 18 -16.11 -12.76 -1.88
C VAL A 18 -17.11 -11.60 -1.83
N GLY A 19 -16.98 -10.68 -0.88
CA GLY A 19 -17.92 -9.57 -0.76
C GLY A 19 -17.81 -8.55 -1.89
N ALA A 20 -16.67 -8.45 -2.58
CA ALA A 20 -16.53 -7.61 -3.76
C ALA A 20 -17.14 -8.29 -4.99
N MET A 21 -16.80 -9.56 -5.21
CA MET A 21 -17.27 -10.34 -6.34
C MET A 21 -18.79 -10.53 -6.32
N ALA A 22 -19.38 -10.78 -5.13
CA ALA A 22 -20.82 -10.80 -4.92
C ALA A 22 -21.52 -9.47 -5.29
N ARG A 23 -20.76 -8.37 -5.38
CA ARG A 23 -21.26 -7.04 -5.78
C ARG A 23 -20.79 -6.62 -7.17
N GLY A 24 -20.47 -7.59 -8.03
CA GLY A 24 -20.29 -7.37 -9.47
C GLY A 24 -18.84 -7.24 -9.94
N SER A 25 -17.84 -7.55 -9.10
CA SER A 25 -16.44 -7.63 -9.59
C SER A 25 -16.01 -9.01 -10.07
N ALA A 26 -16.91 -10.01 -10.02
CA ALA A 26 -16.64 -11.39 -10.42
C ALA A 26 -16.21 -11.55 -11.89
N ASP A 27 -16.71 -10.69 -12.80
CA ASP A 27 -16.31 -10.67 -14.22
C ASP A 27 -14.79 -10.52 -14.40
N ARG A 28 -14.14 -9.66 -13.59
CA ARG A 28 -12.68 -9.48 -13.62
C ARG A 28 -11.89 -10.73 -13.26
N TYR A 29 -12.54 -11.71 -12.65
CA TYR A 29 -11.98 -12.98 -12.19
C TYR A 29 -12.61 -14.17 -12.91
N PHE A 30 -13.32 -13.94 -14.03
CA PHE A 30 -13.97 -14.98 -14.83
C PHE A 30 -14.98 -15.84 -14.05
N GLN A 31 -15.61 -15.25 -13.02
CA GLN A 31 -16.59 -15.92 -12.15
C GLN A 31 -18.01 -15.34 -12.28
N GLN A 32 -18.30 -14.64 -13.37
CA GLN A 32 -19.59 -13.96 -13.59
C GLN A 32 -20.79 -14.92 -13.64
N ASP A 33 -20.59 -16.15 -14.11
CA ASP A 33 -21.66 -17.16 -14.22
C ASP A 33 -21.94 -17.90 -12.90
N VAL A 34 -21.12 -17.66 -11.86
CA VAL A 34 -21.28 -18.25 -10.54
C VAL A 34 -22.35 -17.48 -9.76
N GLN A 35 -23.59 -17.96 -9.82
CA GLN A 35 -24.74 -17.33 -9.17
C GLN A 35 -24.70 -17.46 -7.63
N GLU A 36 -24.16 -18.57 -7.12
CA GLU A 36 -24.05 -18.80 -5.67
C GLU A 36 -22.77 -18.20 -5.12
N THR A 37 -22.89 -17.18 -4.27
CA THR A 37 -21.75 -16.51 -3.62
C THR A 37 -20.82 -17.48 -2.87
N MET A 38 -21.37 -18.57 -2.30
CA MET A 38 -20.61 -19.59 -1.58
C MET A 38 -19.71 -20.45 -2.49
N LYS A 39 -19.96 -20.45 -3.80
CA LYS A 39 -19.16 -21.17 -4.80
C LYS A 39 -18.07 -20.30 -5.44
N LEU A 40 -18.00 -19.02 -5.09
CA LEU A 40 -16.93 -18.14 -5.55
C LEU A 40 -15.59 -18.58 -4.96
N VAL A 41 -14.55 -18.55 -5.78
CA VAL A 41 -13.16 -18.79 -5.40
C VAL A 41 -12.47 -17.44 -5.23
N PRO A 42 -12.24 -16.96 -4.00
CA PRO A 42 -11.67 -15.64 -3.78
C PRO A 42 -10.16 -15.61 -4.03
N GLU A 43 -9.72 -14.61 -4.80
CA GLU A 43 -8.30 -14.25 -4.99
C GLU A 43 -7.90 -13.01 -4.17
N GLY A 44 -8.87 -12.42 -3.46
CA GLY A 44 -8.67 -11.24 -2.62
C GLY A 44 -9.16 -11.46 -1.20
N VAL A 45 -8.59 -10.70 -0.28
CA VAL A 45 -8.99 -10.68 1.14
C VAL A 45 -9.74 -9.40 1.47
N GLU A 46 -10.53 -9.45 2.54
CA GLU A 46 -11.13 -8.29 3.18
C GLU A 46 -10.41 -8.01 4.49
N GLY A 47 -10.26 -6.74 4.83
CA GLY A 47 -9.57 -6.33 6.04
C GLY A 47 -9.80 -4.87 6.36
N GLN A 48 -8.92 -4.33 7.19
CA GLN A 48 -9.00 -2.95 7.64
C GLN A 48 -7.64 -2.26 7.57
N VAL A 49 -7.67 -0.96 7.31
CA VAL A 49 -6.50 -0.09 7.29
C VAL A 49 -6.69 1.06 8.27
N ALA A 50 -5.61 1.46 8.94
CA ALA A 50 -5.65 2.60 9.85
C ALA A 50 -6.09 3.87 9.11
N TYR A 51 -6.91 4.70 9.75
CA TYR A 51 -7.33 5.97 9.18
C TYR A 51 -6.15 6.93 9.06
N LYS A 52 -5.90 7.43 7.84
CA LYS A 52 -4.76 8.31 7.52
C LYS A 52 -5.09 9.81 7.42
N GLY A 53 -6.30 10.22 7.80
CA GLY A 53 -6.73 11.62 7.63
C GLY A 53 -7.14 11.97 6.18
N PRO A 54 -7.12 13.26 5.83
CA PRO A 54 -7.39 13.75 4.48
C PRO A 54 -6.37 13.26 3.45
N VAL A 55 -6.84 12.98 2.22
CA VAL A 55 -5.99 12.45 1.14
C VAL A 55 -4.84 13.39 0.75
N GLY A 56 -5.04 14.72 0.86
CA GLY A 56 -4.02 15.71 0.53
C GLY A 56 -2.73 15.55 1.34
N ALA A 57 -2.84 15.20 2.63
CA ALA A 57 -1.67 14.95 3.48
C ALA A 57 -0.88 13.72 3.01
N VAL A 58 -1.57 12.66 2.59
CA VAL A 58 -0.95 11.44 2.07
C VAL A 58 -0.24 11.73 0.74
N ILE A 59 -0.91 12.43 -0.19
CA ILE A 59 -0.33 12.80 -1.49
C ILE A 59 0.91 13.66 -1.30
N HIS A 60 0.87 14.65 -0.40
CA HIS A 60 2.01 15.51 -0.11
C HIS A 60 3.25 14.69 0.29
N GLN A 61 3.10 13.73 1.20
CA GLN A 61 4.21 12.86 1.62
C GLN A 61 4.73 11.96 0.49
N LEU A 62 3.84 11.38 -0.32
CA LEU A 62 4.22 10.55 -1.47
C LEU A 62 5.01 11.34 -2.52
N VAL A 63 4.53 12.55 -2.86
CA VAL A 63 5.21 13.44 -3.82
C VAL A 63 6.53 13.93 -3.23
N GLY A 64 6.59 14.23 -1.94
CA GLY A 64 7.83 14.60 -1.24
C GLY A 64 8.91 13.52 -1.35
N GLY A 65 8.55 12.26 -1.09
CA GLY A 65 9.46 11.11 -1.23
C GLY A 65 9.93 10.91 -2.67
N LEU A 66 9.04 11.01 -3.65
CA LEU A 66 9.39 10.94 -5.06
C LEU A 66 10.38 12.04 -5.47
N ARG A 67 10.13 13.30 -5.09
CA ARG A 67 11.01 14.43 -5.39
C ARG A 67 12.40 14.28 -4.75
N ALA A 68 12.46 13.80 -3.51
CA ALA A 68 13.73 13.50 -2.85
C ALA A 68 14.51 12.42 -3.63
N SER A 69 13.85 11.34 -4.05
CA SER A 69 14.45 10.29 -4.88
C SER A 69 14.96 10.81 -6.22
N MET A 70 14.17 11.63 -6.92
CA MET A 70 14.59 12.29 -8.16
C MET A 70 15.84 13.15 -7.95
N GLY A 71 15.92 13.86 -6.81
CA GLY A 71 17.11 14.62 -6.40
C GLY A 71 18.36 13.75 -6.25
N TYR A 72 18.27 12.60 -5.57
CA TYR A 72 19.40 11.66 -5.45
C TYR A 72 19.90 11.12 -6.80
N THR A 73 19.01 11.00 -7.78
CA THR A 73 19.35 10.53 -9.14
C THR A 73 19.69 11.65 -10.13
N GLY A 74 19.65 12.92 -9.70
CA GLY A 74 19.88 14.07 -10.57
C GLY A 74 18.87 14.21 -11.71
N ALA A 75 17.61 13.82 -11.48
CA ALA A 75 16.55 13.88 -12.49
C ALA A 75 15.61 15.07 -12.24
N HIS A 76 15.44 15.93 -13.24
CA HIS A 76 14.53 17.07 -13.18
C HIS A 76 13.11 16.73 -13.64
N THR A 77 12.96 15.65 -14.40
CA THR A 77 11.68 15.17 -14.93
C THR A 77 11.47 13.68 -14.67
N ILE A 78 10.22 13.22 -14.75
CA ILE A 78 9.90 11.79 -14.60
C ILE A 78 10.56 10.96 -15.72
N ALA A 79 10.65 11.50 -16.93
CA ALA A 79 11.31 10.83 -18.04
C ALA A 79 12.82 10.67 -17.80
N GLU A 80 13.48 11.71 -17.27
CA GLU A 80 14.88 11.61 -16.84
C GLU A 80 15.06 10.61 -15.70
N PHE A 81 14.15 10.60 -14.72
CA PHE A 81 14.20 9.67 -13.61
C PHE A 81 14.16 8.21 -14.09
N GLN A 82 13.21 7.90 -14.98
CA GLN A 82 13.07 6.57 -15.59
C GLN A 82 14.30 6.16 -16.42
N LYS A 83 14.97 7.12 -17.09
CA LYS A 83 16.18 6.86 -17.90
C LYS A 83 17.44 6.68 -17.04
N ASN A 84 17.58 7.51 -16.01
CA ASN A 84 18.82 7.65 -15.24
C ASN A 84 18.88 6.72 -14.04
N ALA A 85 17.73 6.33 -13.46
CA ALA A 85 17.71 5.46 -12.29
C ALA A 85 18.45 4.13 -12.56
N ARG A 86 19.24 3.72 -11.57
CA ARG A 86 19.94 2.44 -11.56
C ARG A 86 19.60 1.73 -10.26
N PHE A 87 19.21 0.47 -10.39
CA PHE A 87 18.85 -0.37 -9.25
C PHE A 87 20.00 -1.32 -8.94
N VAL A 88 20.19 -1.56 -7.65
CA VAL A 88 21.11 -2.58 -7.16
C VAL A 88 20.30 -3.66 -6.44
N ARG A 89 20.70 -4.91 -6.62
CA ARG A 89 20.08 -6.03 -5.90
C ARG A 89 20.66 -6.08 -4.49
N ILE A 90 19.79 -6.09 -3.49
CA ILE A 90 20.16 -6.23 -2.08
C ILE A 90 19.74 -7.60 -1.55
N THR A 91 20.36 -8.03 -0.46
CA THR A 91 19.97 -9.24 0.28
C THR A 91 18.83 -8.92 1.26
N GLY A 92 18.23 -9.95 1.87
CA GLY A 92 17.27 -9.73 2.96
C GLY A 92 17.87 -9.01 4.18
N ALA A 93 19.18 -9.18 4.42
CA ALA A 93 19.89 -8.40 5.45
C ALA A 93 19.99 -6.91 5.06
N GLY A 94 20.30 -6.61 3.80
CA GLY A 94 20.30 -5.22 3.30
C GLY A 94 18.93 -4.56 3.35
N LEU A 95 17.84 -5.33 3.18
CA LEU A 95 16.49 -4.80 3.36
C LEU A 95 16.23 -4.42 4.82
N ARG A 96 16.64 -5.27 5.77
CA ARG A 96 16.53 -4.96 7.21
C ARG A 96 17.36 -3.74 7.60
N GLU A 97 18.55 -3.59 7.02
CA GLU A 97 19.42 -2.44 7.19
C GLU A 97 18.81 -1.14 6.62
N SER A 98 18.05 -1.24 5.52
CA SER A 98 17.41 -0.08 4.90
C SER A 98 16.24 0.48 5.74
N HIS A 99 15.60 -0.35 6.56
CA HIS A 99 14.56 0.06 7.49
C HIS A 99 15.15 0.58 8.81
N VAL A 100 14.38 1.34 9.59
CA VAL A 100 14.80 1.71 10.95
C VAL A 100 15.09 0.43 11.76
N HIS A 101 16.32 0.31 12.27
CA HIS A 101 16.76 -0.82 13.07
C HIS A 101 17.63 -0.37 14.25
N SER A 102 17.79 -1.24 15.25
CA SER A 102 18.63 -1.01 16.44
C SER A 102 18.19 0.14 17.36
N ILE A 103 17.03 0.74 17.14
CA ILE A 103 16.44 1.79 17.98
C ILE A 103 14.93 1.56 18.18
N THR A 104 14.40 2.09 19.28
CA THR A 104 12.96 2.12 19.54
C THR A 104 12.36 3.41 18.99
N VAL A 105 11.43 3.29 18.04
CA VAL A 105 10.67 4.43 17.52
C VAL A 105 9.67 4.89 18.58
N THR A 106 9.79 6.13 19.05
CA THR A 106 8.92 6.69 20.10
C THR A 106 7.77 7.53 19.54
N ARG A 107 7.87 7.98 18.28
CA ARG A 107 6.86 8.77 17.57
C ARG A 107 6.80 8.32 16.12
N GLU A 108 5.58 8.10 15.63
CA GLU A 108 5.37 7.71 14.23
C GLU A 108 5.62 8.89 13.29
N SER A 109 6.23 8.60 12.13
CA SER A 109 6.42 9.58 11.06
C SER A 109 5.26 9.48 10.05
N PRO A 110 4.77 10.59 9.47
CA PRO A 110 3.68 10.56 8.51
C PRO A 110 3.93 9.72 7.24
N ASN A 111 5.19 9.45 6.91
CA ASN A 111 5.62 8.74 5.71
C ASN A 111 6.25 7.37 5.98
N TYR A 112 6.33 6.93 7.23
CA TYR A 112 7.01 5.70 7.59
C TYR A 112 6.32 4.98 8.75
N ASN A 113 5.79 3.81 8.44
CA ASN A 113 5.25 2.88 9.41
C ASN A 113 6.10 1.62 9.35
N THR A 114 6.73 1.24 10.46
CA THR A 114 7.29 -0.10 10.59
C THR A 114 6.15 -1.11 10.51
N PRO A 115 6.23 -2.11 9.61
CA PRO A 115 5.37 -3.28 9.73
C PRO A 115 5.58 -3.87 11.12
N GLY A 116 4.48 -4.18 11.82
CA GLY A 116 4.54 -4.96 13.05
C GLY A 116 4.98 -6.39 12.79
#